data_AF-A0A7V3VY22-F1
#
_entry.id   AF-A0A7V3VY22-F1
#
_cell.length_a   1.000
_cell.length_b   1.000
_cell.length_c   1.000
_cell.angle_alpha   90.00
_cell.angle_beta   90.00
_cell.angle_gamma   90.00
#
_symmetry.space_group_name_H-M   'P 1'
#
loop_
_entity.id
_entity.type
_entity.pdbx_description
1 polymer ?
#
loop_
_entity_poly.entity_id
_entity_poly.type
_entity_poly.pdbx_seq_one_letter_code
_entity_poly.pdbx_strand_id
1 'polypeptide(L)' 'MNTPLRFEPYLRPMVWGGRQLGEVLGKSLPTDSPYGESWEISDHPSHVSVIASGPYKGQTLRYLMEHHA' A
#
# COMPACT_ATOMS: atom_id res chain seq x y z
N MET A 1 -3.16 16.21 15.96
CA MET A 1 -2.56 14.97 15.44
C MET A 1 -1.21 15.33 14.87
N ASN A 2 -0.10 14.91 15.49
CA ASN A 2 1.26 15.31 15.07
C ASN A 2 2.13 14.13 14.61
N THR A 3 1.49 13.02 14.21
CA THR A 3 2.19 11.81 13.78
C THR A 3 1.83 11.51 12.32
N PRO A 4 2.80 11.19 11.45
CA PRO A 4 2.54 10.81 10.07
C PRO A 4 1.60 9.60 9.97
N LEU A 5 0.70 9.63 9.00
CA LEU A 5 -0.07 8.46 8.61
C LEU A 5 0.86 7.44 7.93
N ARG A 6 0.70 6.18 8.29
CA ARG A 6 1.37 5.04 7.63
C ARG A 6 0.30 4.18 6.98
N PHE A 7 0.61 3.63 5.82
CA PHE A 7 -0.30 2.78 5.05
C PHE A 7 0.30 1.40 4.84
N GLU A 8 -0.57 0.41 4.69
CA GLU A 8 -0.17 -0.93 4.25
C GLU A 8 0.14 -0.87 2.75
N PRO A 9 1.33 -1.34 2.31
CA PRO A 9 1.67 -1.36 0.89
C PRO A 9 0.87 -2.44 0.18
N TYR A 10 0.43 -2.13 -1.04
CA TYR A 10 -0.15 -3.11 -1.93
C TYR A 10 0.86 -3.54 -2.99
N LEU A 11 1.26 -4.81 -2.94
CA LEU A 11 2.19 -5.41 -3.86
C LEU A 11 1.42 -6.13 -4.95
N ARG A 12 1.59 -5.69 -6.20
CA ARG A 12 0.79 -6.16 -7.33
C ARG A 12 1.62 -7.05 -8.28
N PRO A 13 1.18 -8.29 -8.54
CA PRO A 13 1.76 -9.12 -9.58
C PRO A 13 1.55 -8.51 -10.97
N MET A 14 2.59 -8.47 -11.79
CA MET A 14 2.54 -7.95 -13.17
C MET A 14 3.33 -8.85 -14.10
N VAL A 15 2.90 -8.99 -15.35
CA VAL A 15 3.60 -9.83 -16.36
C VAL A 15 5.03 -9.37 -16.65
N TRP A 16 5.30 -8.07 -16.47
CA TRP A 16 6.62 -7.45 -16.57
C TRP A 16 7.32 -7.30 -15.22
N GLY A 17 6.70 -7.81 -14.15
CA GLY A 17 7.26 -7.75 -12.80
C GLY A 17 8.46 -8.67 -12.63
N GLY A 18 9.05 -8.62 -11.44
CA GLY A 18 10.16 -9.47 -11.07
C GLY A 18 10.25 -9.61 -9.56
N ARG A 19 11.47 -9.67 -9.04
CA ARG A 19 11.72 -9.82 -7.60
C ARG A 19 12.47 -8.65 -6.96
N GLN A 20 12.82 -7.62 -7.74
CA GLN A 20 13.60 -6.49 -7.26
C GLN A 20 12.93 -5.70 -6.11
N LEU A 21 11.59 -5.66 -6.05
CA LEU A 21 10.89 -5.08 -4.90
C LEU A 21 11.26 -5.79 -3.59
N GLY A 22 11.46 -7.11 -3.61
CA GLY A 22 11.96 -7.86 -2.47
C GLY A 22 13.47 -7.77 -2.31
N GLU A 23 14.23 -7.98 -3.39
CA GLU A 23 15.69 -8.09 -3.36
C GLU A 23 16.42 -6.76 -3.08
N VAL A 24 15.91 -5.67 -3.65
CA VAL A 24 16.55 -4.34 -3.58
C VAL A 24 15.86 -3.48 -2.52
N LEU A 25 14.53 -3.49 -2.46
CA LEU A 25 13.76 -2.65 -1.55
C LEU A 25 13.32 -3.36 -0.26
N GLY A 26 13.66 -4.63 -0.09
CA GLY A 26 13.37 -5.40 1.13
C GLY A 26 11.88 -5.63 1.37
N LYS A 27 11.02 -5.52 0.36
CA LYS A 27 9.58 -5.76 0.52
C LYS A 27 9.31 -7.24 0.71
N SER A 28 8.44 -7.58 1.65
CA SER A 28 7.99 -8.95 1.85
C SER A 28 6.98 -9.34 0.77
N LEU A 29 7.46 -10.00 -0.28
CA LEU A 29 6.62 -10.51 -1.36
C LEU A 29 5.84 -11.75 -0.87
N PRO A 30 4.51 -11.81 -1.03
CA PRO A 30 3.72 -12.89 -0.42
C PRO A 30 3.76 -14.22 -1.18
N THR A 31 4.18 -14.21 -2.45
CA THR A 31 4.34 -15.42 -3.27
C THR A 31 5.59 -15.32 -4.16
N ASP A 32 5.83 -16.37 -4.95
CA ASP A 32 6.91 -16.39 -5.96
C ASP A 32 6.55 -15.75 -7.31
N SER A 33 5.36 -15.16 -7.42
CA SER A 33 4.93 -14.47 -8.64
C SER A 33 5.83 -13.25 -8.95
N PRO A 34 5.92 -12.83 -10.23
CA PRO A 34 6.60 -11.59 -10.58
C PRO A 34 5.79 -10.38 -10.08
N TYR A 35 6.35 -9.62 -9.14
CA TYR A 35 5.76 -8.37 -8.64
C TYR A 35 6.37 -7.17 -9.37
N GLY A 36 5.52 -6.36 -10.00
CA GLY A 36 5.96 -5.20 -10.79
C GLY A 36 5.71 -3.88 -10.09
N GLU A 37 4.69 -3.79 -9.25
CA GLU A 37 4.27 -2.53 -8.63
C GLU A 37 4.18 -2.67 -7.10
N SER A 38 4.60 -1.63 -6.40
CA SER A 38 4.34 -1.41 -4.97
C SER A 38 3.56 -0.11 -4.83
N TRP A 39 2.27 -0.22 -4.52
CA TRP A 39 1.41 0.94 -4.31
C TRP A 39 1.43 1.29 -2.83
N GLU A 40 2.18 2.32 -2.47
CA GLU A 40 2.32 2.76 -1.07
C GLU A 40 1.12 3.59 -0.61
N ILE A 41 0.59 4.44 -1.49
CA ILE A 41 -0.56 5.32 -1.24
C ILE A 41 -1.40 5.38 -2.51
N SER A 42 -2.65 4.96 -2.41
CA SER A 42 -3.59 4.89 -3.53
C SER A 42 -5.02 5.16 -3.04
N ASP A 43 -5.75 5.94 -3.84
CA ASP A 43 -7.21 6.09 -3.73
C ASP A 43 -7.92 5.59 -4.99
N HIS A 44 -7.25 4.71 -5.74
CA HIS A 44 -7.77 4.12 -6.97
C HIS A 44 -8.78 3.00 -6.67
N PRO A 45 -9.88 2.86 -7.42
CA PRO A 45 -10.91 1.84 -7.14
C PRO A 45 -10.40 0.39 -7.09
N SER A 46 -9.36 0.06 -7.87
CA SER A 46 -8.76 -1.29 -7.85
C SER A 46 -7.99 -1.61 -6.57
N HIS A 47 -7.51 -0.59 -5.85
CA HIS A 47 -6.90 -0.74 -4.54
C HIS A 47 -6.88 0.60 -3.80
N VAL A 48 -7.65 0.70 -2.71
CA VAL A 48 -7.65 1.85 -1.81
C VAL A 48 -6.75 1.54 -0.62
N SER A 49 -5.75 2.39 -0.37
CA SER A 49 -4.79 2.18 0.72
C SER A 49 -5.45 2.24 2.09
N VAL A 50 -5.05 1.30 2.96
CA VAL A 50 -5.52 1.18 4.34
C VAL A 50 -4.46 1.70 5.30
N ILE A 51 -4.89 2.43 6.32
CA ILE A 51 -4.01 3.01 7.34
C ILE A 51 -3.52 1.88 8.28
N ALA A 52 -2.20 1.77 8.41
CA ALA A 52 -1.54 0.70 9.14
C ALA A 52 -1.45 0.94 10.66
N SER A 53 -1.52 2.21 11.09
CA SER A 53 -1.24 2.57 12.49
C SER A 53 -1.96 3.83 12.96
N GLY A 54 -2.12 3.95 14.27
CA GLY A 54 -2.70 5.13 14.91
C GLY A 54 -4.23 5.10 14.99
N PRO A 55 -4.87 6.25 15.31
CA PRO A 55 -6.31 6.31 15.60
C PRO A 55 -7.21 5.91 14.43
N TYR A 56 -6.73 6.06 13.20
CA TYR A 56 -7.45 5.72 11.98
C TYR A 56 -7.06 4.36 11.41
N LYS A 57 -6.34 3.53 12.16
CA LYS A 57 -5.94 2.19 11.69
C LYS A 57 -7.15 1.40 11.18
N GLY A 58 -7.00 0.77 10.01
CA GLY A 58 -8.05 0.01 9.36
C GLY A 58 -9.00 0.85 8.50
N GLN A 59 -8.98 2.19 8.62
CA GLN A 59 -9.70 3.07 7.70
C GLN A 59 -8.94 3.24 6.39
N THR A 60 -9.66 3.58 5.32
CA THR A 60 -9.10 3.80 3.99
C THR A 60 -8.68 5.25 3.78
N LEU A 61 -7.82 5.50 2.79
CA LEU A 61 -7.52 6.85 2.33
C LEU A 61 -8.80 7.57 1.88
N ARG A 62 -9.68 6.89 1.13
CA ARG A 62 -10.99 7.42 0.71
C ARG A 62 -11.80 7.94 1.90
N TYR A 63 -11.91 7.15 2.96
CA TYR A 63 -12.66 7.52 4.16
C TYR A 63 -12.15 8.83 4.76
N LEU A 64 -10.82 8.99 4.87
CA LEU A 64 -10.23 10.24 5.35
C LEU A 64 -10.53 11.42 4.42
N MET A 65 -10.42 11.22 3.11
CA MET A 65 -10.73 12.27 2.13
C MET A 65 -12.19 12.73 2.19
N GLU A 66 -13.12 11.85 2.58
CA GLU A 66 -14.55 12.19 2.67
C GLU A 66 -14.94 12.82 4.01
N HIS A 67 -14.26 12.47 5.11
CA HIS A 67 -14.69 12.84 6.47
C HIS A 67 -13.73 13.79 7.20
N HIS A 68 -12.53 14.03 6.63
CA HIS A 68 -11.45 14.77 7.28
C HIS A 68 -10.59 15.61 6.31
N ALA A 69 -11.11 15.95 5.12
CA ALA A 69 -10.45 16.84 4.16
C ALA A 69 -10.54 18.32 4.54
#